data_AF-A0A7J4UZ59-F1
#
_entry.id   AF-A0A7J4UZ59-F1
#
_cell.length_a   1.000
_cell.length_b   1.000
_cell.length_c   1.000
_cell.angle_alpha   90.00
_cell.angle_beta   90.00
_cell.angle_gamma   90.00
#
_symmetry.space_group_name_H-M   'P 1'
#
loop_
_entity.id
_entity.type
_entity.pdbx_description
1 polymer ?
#
loop_
_entity_poly.entity_id
_entity_poly.type
_entity_poly.pdbx_seq_one_letter_code
_entity_poly.pdbx_strand_id
1 'polypeptide(L)'
;MDEDNLLIICRSCGRKVLMHNMKPDGENMVCLECYNKSAGVKSAVSVLAPEPKRTKVDKTEKLVKFICTNCKYKFSRKASQHVEKCPYCGKNTIVHDDQLGANKLINDSMNKKFDW
;
A
#
# COMPACT_ATOMS: atom_id res chain seq x y z
N MET A 1 -14.55 0.96 33.17
CA MET A 1 -15.16 1.09 31.84
C MET A 1 -14.05 1.64 30.97
N ASP A 2 -13.33 0.75 30.30
CA ASP A 2 -12.09 1.06 29.58
C ASP A 2 -12.39 1.01 28.08
N GLU A 3 -13.14 1.99 27.59
CA GLU A 3 -13.60 2.03 26.19
C GLU A 3 -12.60 2.72 25.23
N ASP A 4 -11.42 3.13 25.72
CA ASP A 4 -10.49 3.99 24.97
C ASP A 4 -9.36 3.26 24.21
N ASN A 5 -9.38 1.93 24.15
CA ASN A 5 -8.35 1.13 23.44
C ASN A 5 -8.75 0.75 22.00
N LEU A 6 -9.58 1.56 21.34
CA LEU A 6 -9.92 1.32 19.93
C LEU A 6 -8.75 1.74 19.02
N LEU A 7 -8.08 0.74 18.44
CA LEU A 7 -6.99 0.92 17.48
C LEU A 7 -7.54 1.00 16.04
N ILE A 8 -7.31 2.11 15.36
CA ILE A 8 -7.76 2.39 13.99
C ILE A 8 -6.54 2.56 13.07
N ILE A 9 -6.67 2.13 11.80
CA ILE A 9 -5.57 2.17 10.82
C ILE A 9 -5.55 3.53 10.11
N CYS A 10 -4.44 4.26 10.21
CA CYS A 10 -4.22 5.50 9.47
C CYS A 10 -4.15 5.23 7.96
N ARG A 11 -4.96 5.93 7.16
CA ARG A 11 -4.99 5.73 5.70
C ARG A 11 -3.74 6.25 4.99
N SER A 12 -3.04 7.22 5.58
CA SER A 12 -1.84 7.83 5.01
C SER A 12 -0.57 6.98 5.24
N CYS A 13 -0.37 6.44 6.44
CA CYS A 13 0.84 5.67 6.79
C CYS A 13 0.62 4.17 7.08
N GLY A 14 -0.62 3.71 7.18
CA GLY A 14 -0.97 2.31 7.43
C GLY A 14 -0.72 1.80 8.86
N ARG A 15 -0.31 2.68 9.80
CA ARG A 15 -0.08 2.28 11.20
C ARG A 15 -1.40 2.19 11.97
N LYS A 16 -1.47 1.23 12.91
CA LYS A 16 -2.53 1.15 13.92
C LYS A 16 -2.26 2.21 14.97
N VAL A 17 -3.20 3.12 15.15
CA VAL A 17 -3.09 4.25 16.05
C VAL A 17 -4.37 4.31 16.86
N LEU A 18 -4.27 4.70 18.13
CA LEU A 18 -5.44 4.85 18.99
C LEU A 18 -6.37 5.93 18.42
N MET A 19 -7.67 5.75 18.59
CA MET A 19 -8.68 6.67 18.04
C MET A 19 -8.45 8.12 18.46
N HIS A 20 -8.01 8.36 19.70
CA HIS A 20 -7.69 9.70 20.20
C HIS A 20 -6.49 10.38 19.49
N ASN A 21 -5.65 9.61 18.79
CA ASN A 21 -4.50 10.09 18.03
C ASN A 21 -4.75 10.17 16.51
N MET A 22 -6.03 10.16 16.11
CA MET A 22 -6.47 10.38 14.73
C MET A 22 -7.12 11.74 14.54
N LYS A 23 -6.93 12.32 13.35
CA LYS A 23 -7.62 13.51 12.88
C LYS A 23 -8.23 13.28 11.50
N PRO A 24 -9.39 13.91 11.22
CA PRO A 24 -9.96 13.93 9.88
C PRO A 24 -9.16 14.86 8.95
N ASP A 25 -8.80 14.35 7.79
CA ASP A 25 -8.17 15.05 6.66
C ASP A 25 -9.11 14.89 5.45
N GLY A 26 -10.14 15.74 5.38
CA GLY A 26 -11.25 15.61 4.44
C GLY A 26 -12.11 14.37 4.74
N GLU A 27 -12.23 13.47 3.76
CA GLU A 27 -12.95 12.19 3.90
C GLU A 27 -12.15 11.08 4.63
N ASN A 28 -10.88 11.32 4.97
CA ASN A 28 -10.00 10.27 5.50
C ASN A 28 -9.58 10.53 6.94
N MET A 29 -9.46 9.46 7.73
CA MET A 29 -8.82 9.51 9.06
C MET A 29 -7.33 9.24 8.94
N VAL A 30 -6.54 10.19 9.41
CA VAL A 30 -5.07 10.13 9.41
C VAL A 30 -4.54 10.32 10.83
N CYS A 31 -3.38 9.73 11.13
CA CYS A 31 -2.74 9.96 12.43
C CYS A 31 -2.19 11.39 12.54
N LEU A 32 -1.99 11.86 13.76
CA LEU A 32 -1.42 13.18 14.05
C LEU A 32 -0.10 13.45 13.31
N GLU A 33 0.77 12.46 13.16
CA GLU A 33 2.02 12.61 12.40
C GLU A 33 1.77 12.93 10.92
N CYS A 34 0.80 12.25 10.30
CA CYS A 34 0.45 12.46 8.90
C CYS A 34 -0.28 13.79 8.72
N TYR A 35 -1.16 14.13 9.66
CA TYR A 35 -1.86 15.41 9.69
C TYR A 35 -0.90 16.60 9.82
N ASN A 36 0.10 16.50 10.71
CA ASN A 36 1.08 17.56 10.89
C ASN A 36 2.04 17.70 9.69
N LYS A 37 2.29 16.60 8.96
CA LYS A 37 3.04 16.64 7.70
C LYS A 37 2.27 17.34 6.58
N SER A 38 0.95 17.18 6.50
CA SER A 38 0.12 17.84 5.48
C SER A 38 -0.22 19.29 5.85
N ALA A 39 -0.37 19.62 7.14
CA ALA A 39 -0.73 20.95 7.62
C ALA A 39 0.39 22.01 7.55
N GLY A 40 1.58 21.68 7.02
CA GLY A 40 2.58 22.67 6.67
C GLY A 40 3.20 23.46 7.84
N VAL A 41 3.05 23.01 9.08
CA VAL A 41 3.81 23.58 10.20
C VAL A 41 5.23 23.02 10.13
N LYS A 42 6.06 23.74 9.37
CA LYS A 42 7.52 23.63 9.39
C LYS A 42 8.00 23.98 10.80
N SER A 43 7.91 23.04 11.74
CA SER A 43 8.76 23.11 12.93
C SER A 43 10.18 22.88 12.45
N ALA A 44 10.86 24.00 12.24
CA ALA A 44 12.26 24.11 11.95
C ALA A 44 13.07 23.41 13.07
N VAL A 45 13.48 22.18 12.81
CA VAL A 45 14.73 21.68 13.37
C VAL A 45 15.67 21.49 12.19
N SER A 46 16.44 22.56 11.99
CA SER A 46 17.56 22.66 11.08
C SER A 46 18.62 21.64 11.52
N VAL A 47 18.79 20.57 10.74
CA VAL A 47 20.06 19.84 10.70
C VAL A 47 20.42 19.69 9.23
N LEU A 48 21.52 20.37 8.89
CA LEU A 48 22.14 20.48 7.59
C LEU A 48 22.22 19.12 6.87
N ALA A 49 21.66 19.05 5.66
CA ALA A 49 22.11 18.07 4.66
C ALA A 49 21.92 18.66 3.25
N PRO A 50 22.95 18.57 2.39
CA PRO A 50 23.01 19.30 1.12
C PRO A 50 22.00 18.77 0.10
N GLU A 51 21.54 19.70 -0.74
CA GLU A 51 20.51 19.54 -1.78
C GLU A 51 20.72 18.28 -2.65
N PRO A 52 19.70 17.41 -2.79
CA PRO A 52 19.76 16.40 -3.83
C PRO A 52 19.35 17.06 -5.15
N LYS A 53 20.37 17.29 -5.98
CA LYS A 53 20.26 17.55 -7.41
C LYS A 53 19.13 16.69 -7.99
N ARG A 54 18.18 17.35 -8.65
CA ARG A 54 17.10 16.71 -9.42
C ARG A 54 17.71 15.97 -10.62
N THR A 55 18.25 14.79 -10.39
CA THR A 55 18.60 13.88 -11.46
C THR A 55 17.30 13.27 -11.96
N LYS A 56 16.88 13.68 -13.15
CA LYS A 56 15.87 12.98 -13.94
C LYS A 56 16.39 11.56 -14.18
N VAL A 57 16.02 10.61 -13.34
CA VAL A 57 16.29 9.20 -13.59
C VAL A 57 15.07 8.62 -14.25
N ASP A 58 15.11 8.65 -15.57
CA ASP A 58 14.33 7.82 -16.47
C ASP A 58 14.69 6.36 -16.19
N LYS A 59 14.01 5.77 -15.20
CA LYS A 59 13.97 4.32 -15.01
C LYS A 59 12.50 3.98 -14.87
N THR A 60 11.94 3.45 -15.94
CA THR A 60 10.64 2.78 -15.98
C THR A 60 10.71 1.57 -15.05
N GLU A 61 10.64 1.81 -13.73
CA GLU A 61 10.61 0.75 -12.73
C GLU A 61 9.31 -0.02 -12.95
N LYS A 62 9.46 -1.28 -13.40
CA LYS A 62 8.32 -2.15 -13.67
C LYS A 62 7.50 -2.31 -12.39
N LEU A 63 6.30 -1.77 -12.39
CA LEU A 63 5.31 -1.94 -11.34
C LEU A 63 4.65 -3.30 -11.54
N VAL A 64 4.72 -4.15 -10.51
CA VAL A 64 4.12 -5.47 -10.49
C VAL A 64 2.84 -5.40 -9.68
N LYS A 65 1.76 -5.96 -10.24
CA LYS A 65 0.45 -6.03 -9.60
C LYS A 65 0.35 -7.30 -8.77
N PHE A 66 -0.10 -7.13 -7.53
CA PHE A 66 -0.29 -8.18 -6.55
C PHE A 66 -1.74 -8.18 -6.08
N ILE A 67 -2.24 -9.35 -5.72
CA ILE A 67 -3.54 -9.56 -5.13
C ILE A 67 -3.42 -10.46 -3.91
N CYS A 68 -4.04 -10.05 -2.81
CA CYS A 68 -4.15 -10.92 -1.64
C CYS A 68 -5.25 -11.97 -1.85
N THR A 69 -4.94 -13.25 -1.73
CA THR A 69 -5.94 -14.32 -1.87
C THR A 69 -6.91 -14.40 -0.68
N ASN A 70 -6.50 -13.90 0.49
CA ASN A 70 -7.31 -13.89 1.71
C ASN A 70 -8.31 -12.71 1.76
N CYS A 71 -7.86 -11.46 1.56
CA CYS A 71 -8.75 -10.28 1.63
C CYS A 71 -9.10 -9.69 0.27
N LYS A 72 -8.65 -10.29 -0.84
CA LYS A 72 -8.88 -9.85 -2.23
C LYS A 72 -8.36 -8.45 -2.57
N TYR A 73 -7.60 -7.82 -1.67
CA TYR A 73 -7.02 -6.50 -1.90
C TYR A 73 -5.98 -6.55 -3.02
N LYS A 74 -6.14 -5.65 -4.01
CA LYS A 74 -5.22 -5.47 -5.15
C LYS A 74 -4.31 -4.28 -4.91
N PHE A 75 -3.02 -4.46 -5.13
CA PHE A 75 -2.03 -3.40 -4.93
C PHE A 75 -0.84 -3.58 -5.87
N SER A 76 -0.11 -2.49 -6.13
CA SER A 76 1.05 -2.51 -7.01
C SER A 76 2.30 -2.14 -6.24
N ARG A 77 3.40 -2.85 -6.47
CA ARG A 77 4.71 -2.54 -5.89
C ARG A 77 5.78 -2.62 -6.98
N LYS A 78 6.91 -1.97 -6.74
CA LYS A 78 8.06 -2.04 -7.65
C LYS A 78 8.55 -3.48 -7.71
N ALA A 79 8.92 -3.99 -8.87
CA ALA A 79 9.46 -5.34 -9.04
C ALA A 79 10.66 -5.61 -8.10
N SER A 80 11.45 -4.57 -7.82
CA SER A 80 12.62 -4.64 -6.94
C SER A 80 12.27 -4.68 -5.45
N GLN A 81 11.02 -4.37 -5.07
CA GLN A 81 10.58 -4.44 -3.68
C GLN A 81 9.99 -5.83 -3.41
N HIS A 82 10.65 -6.58 -2.52
CA HIS A 82 10.12 -7.85 -2.03
C HIS A 82 8.89 -7.60 -1.16
N VAL A 83 7.81 -8.35 -1.40
CA VAL A 83 6.54 -8.21 -0.70
C VAL A 83 6.15 -9.57 -0.12
N GLU A 84 6.35 -9.75 1.18
CA GLU A 84 5.99 -11.00 1.88
C GLU A 84 4.57 -10.97 2.45
N LYS A 85 4.06 -9.79 2.81
CA LYS A 85 2.82 -9.63 3.59
C LYS A 85 1.84 -8.68 2.95
N CYS A 86 0.56 -9.05 3.02
CA CYS A 86 -0.51 -8.18 2.55
C CYS A 86 -0.55 -6.91 3.42
N PRO A 87 -0.49 -5.70 2.84
CA PRO A 87 -0.53 -4.45 3.60
C PRO A 87 -1.87 -4.23 4.31
N TYR A 88 -2.92 -4.93 3.90
CA TYR A 88 -4.26 -4.78 4.47
C TYR A 88 -4.55 -5.78 5.59
N CYS A 89 -4.29 -7.07 5.36
CA CYS A 89 -4.61 -8.13 6.34
C CYS A 89 -3.40 -8.71 7.07
N GLY A 90 -2.17 -8.32 6.70
CA GLY A 90 -0.93 -8.80 7.32
C GLY A 90 -0.57 -10.26 7.02
N LYS A 91 -1.42 -11.01 6.29
CA LYS A 91 -1.19 -12.42 5.94
C LYS A 91 -0.25 -12.56 4.73
N ASN A 92 0.53 -13.64 4.73
CA ASN A 92 1.45 -14.03 3.65
C ASN A 92 0.73 -14.76 2.50
N THR A 93 -0.44 -14.26 2.10
CA THR A 93 -1.30 -14.88 1.10
C THR A 93 -1.44 -13.94 -0.09
N ILE A 94 -0.33 -13.58 -0.73
CA ILE A 94 -0.28 -12.67 -1.87
C ILE A 94 0.15 -13.46 -3.10
N VAL A 95 -0.49 -13.21 -4.23
CA VAL A 95 -0.11 -13.74 -5.54
C VAL A 95 -0.02 -12.61 -6.55
N HIS A 96 0.65 -12.86 -7.68
CA HIS A 96 0.66 -11.92 -8.79
C HIS A 96 -0.71 -11.88 -9.47
N ASP A 97 -1.21 -10.68 -9.78
CA ASP A 97 -2.52 -10.49 -10.42
C ASP A 97 -2.58 -11.20 -11.80
N ASP A 98 -1.44 -11.29 -12.49
CA ASP A 98 -1.30 -11.99 -13.77
C ASP A 98 -1.67 -13.48 -13.69
N GLN A 99 -1.51 -14.11 -12.51
CA GLN A 99 -1.84 -15.52 -12.32
C GLN A 99 -3.34 -15.79 -12.08
N LEU A 100 -4.14 -14.75 -11.79
CA LEU A 100 -5.57 -14.87 -11.46
C LEU A 100 -6.46 -14.05 -12.39
N GLY A 101 -5.90 -13.39 -13.40
CA GLY A 101 -6.65 -12.55 -14.32
C GLY A 101 -7.60 -13.35 -15.23
N ALA A 102 -8.66 -12.68 -15.68
CA ALA A 102 -9.62 -13.22 -16.67
C ALA A 102 -8.92 -13.76 -17.93
N ASN A 103 -7.80 -13.15 -18.33
CA ASN A 103 -7.00 -13.61 -19.46
C ASN A 103 -6.46 -15.03 -19.29
N LYS A 104 -6.10 -15.45 -18.06
CA LYS A 104 -5.66 -16.82 -17.82
C LYS A 104 -6.81 -17.82 -17.97
N LEU A 105 -8.01 -17.48 -17.50
CA LEU A 105 -9.21 -18.30 -17.64
C LEU A 105 -9.61 -18.45 -19.12
N ILE A 106 -9.58 -17.36 -19.88
CA ILE A 106 -9.86 -17.37 -21.32
C ILE A 106 -8.83 -18.23 -22.06
N ASN A 107 -7.55 -18.12 -21.72
CA ASN A 107 -6.49 -18.89 -22.36
C ASN A 107 -6.55 -20.39 -22.00
N ASP A 108 -6.97 -20.72 -20.77
CA ASP A 108 -7.20 -22.11 -20.36
C ASP A 108 -8.39 -22.74 -21.10
N SER A 109 -9.47 -21.97 -21.31
CA SER A 109 -10.63 -22.40 -22.12
C SER A 109 -10.32 -22.55 -23.61
N MET A 110 -9.26 -21.93 -24.13
CA MET A 110 -8.83 -22.05 -25.53
C MET A 110 -7.87 -23.24 -25.77
N ASN A 111 -7.59 -24.03 -24.73
CA ASN A 111 -6.63 -25.12 -24.82
C ASN A 111 -7.25 -26.35 -25.53
N LYS A 112 -6.96 -26.49 -26.83
CA LYS A 112 -7.35 -27.62 -27.70
C LYS A 112 -6.94 -29.02 -27.21
N LYS A 113 -6.15 -29.11 -26.13
CA LYS A 113 -5.80 -30.39 -25.49
C LYS A 113 -7.00 -31.11 -24.87
N PHE A 114 -8.12 -30.42 -24.64
CA PHE A 114 -9.35 -30.97 -24.09
C PHE A 114 -10.51 -31.06 -25.10
N ASP A 115 -10.26 -30.71 -26.37
CA ASP A 115 -11.14 -31.07 -27.49
C ASP A 115 -10.87 -32.55 -27.80
N TRP A 116 -11.81 -33.42 -27.41
CA TRP A 116 -11.79 -34.86 -27.69
C TRP A 116 -12.70 -35.19 -28.87
#